data_AF-A0A835IV14-F1
#
_entry.id   AF-A0A835IV14-F1
#
_cell.length_a   1.000
_cell.length_b   1.000
_cell.length_c   1.000
_cell.angle_alpha   90.00
_cell.angle_beta   90.00
_cell.angle_gamma   90.00
#
_symmetry.space_group_name_H-M   'P 1'
#
loop_
_entity.id
_entity.type
_entity.pdbx_description
1 polymer ?
#
loop_
_entity_poly.entity_id
_entity_poly.type
_entity_poly.pdbx_seq_one_letter_code
_entity_poly.pdbx_strand_id
1 'polypeptide(L)'
;MAVKVYGSIRAVCPQRVMACLLEKDVEFELIHVDLDTGEHKKTRVSRSTALWTSSSHRGRRFETFESRAIIRYYAAKYADRGPNLIGNTLEERALVDQWIEVEAHNFDDLVFGIVFNLVILPKMGKPGDIAVAHVSEQKA
;
A
#
# COMPACT_ATOMS: atom_id res chain seq x y z
N MET A 1 -5.09 3.03 21.21
CA MET A 1 -6.04 2.37 20.28
C MET A 1 -5.25 2.04 19.02
N ALA A 2 -4.95 0.76 18.78
CA ALA A 2 -4.08 0.33 17.70
C ALA A 2 -4.80 0.37 16.34
N VAL A 3 -4.10 0.83 15.29
CA VAL A 3 -4.56 0.73 13.91
C VAL A 3 -4.52 -0.74 13.48
N LYS A 4 -5.55 -1.27 12.83
CA LYS A 4 -5.52 -2.61 12.25
C LYS A 4 -5.25 -2.52 10.75
N VAL A 5 -4.17 -3.16 10.31
CA VAL A 5 -3.79 -3.28 8.89
C VAL A 5 -4.12 -4.70 8.45
N TYR A 6 -5.00 -4.87 7.47
CA TYR A 6 -5.37 -6.20 6.96
C TYR A 6 -4.60 -6.47 5.67
N GLY A 7 -3.76 -7.50 5.66
CA GLY A 7 -2.99 -7.86 4.48
C GLY A 7 -1.85 -8.84 4.74
N SER A 8 -1.12 -9.18 3.69
CA SER A 8 0.11 -9.97 3.80
C SER A 8 1.32 -9.06 4.00
N ILE A 9 2.22 -9.43 4.93
CA ILE A 9 3.48 -8.70 5.16
C ILE A 9 4.39 -8.67 3.93
N ARG A 10 4.21 -9.61 2.99
CA ARG A 10 5.01 -9.74 1.76
C ARG A 10 4.40 -8.99 0.57
N ALA A 11 3.21 -8.41 0.73
CA ALA A 11 2.55 -7.68 -0.33
C ALA A 11 2.91 -6.19 -0.25
N VAL A 12 3.10 -5.58 -1.43
CA VAL A 12 3.57 -4.19 -1.57
C VAL A 12 2.61 -3.20 -0.90
N CYS A 13 1.31 -3.36 -1.11
CA CYS A 13 0.33 -2.39 -0.59
C CYS A 13 0.28 -2.35 0.95
N PRO A 14 0.19 -3.48 1.68
CA PRO A 14 0.32 -3.47 3.14
C PRO A 14 1.65 -2.90 3.61
N GLN A 15 2.77 -3.22 2.94
CA GLN A 15 4.09 -2.67 3.28
C GLN A 15 4.13 -1.15 3.18
N ARG A 16 3.52 -0.55 2.13
CA ARG A 16 3.39 0.91 1.98
C ARG A 16 2.69 1.55 3.18
N VAL A 17 1.62 0.93 3.67
CA VAL A 17 0.88 1.41 4.85
C VAL A 17 1.69 1.26 6.13
N MET A 18 2.32 0.10 6.33
CA MET A 18 3.14 -0.15 7.52
C MET A 18 4.34 0.81 7.57
N ALA A 19 4.99 1.09 6.44
CA ALA A 19 6.08 2.07 6.37
C ALA A 19 5.61 3.46 6.85
N CYS A 20 4.46 3.94 6.38
CA CYS A 20 3.90 5.21 6.84
C CYS A 20 3.60 5.22 8.35
N LEU A 21 3.04 4.13 8.88
CA LEU A 21 2.73 4.02 10.32
C LEU A 21 4.00 3.96 11.18
N LEU A 22 5.05 3.29 10.70
CA LEU A 22 6.36 3.24 11.35
C LEU A 22 7.02 4.62 11.37
N GLU A 23 7.06 5.33 10.24
CA GLU A 23 7.56 6.71 10.16
C GLU A 23 6.82 7.63 11.13
N LYS A 24 5.50 7.45 11.27
CA LYS A 24 4.64 8.24 12.16
C LYS A 24 4.64 7.81 13.63
N ASP A 25 5.43 6.81 14.00
CA ASP A 25 5.46 6.23 15.35
C ASP A 25 4.05 5.87 15.86
N VAL A 26 3.30 5.16 15.00
CA VAL A 26 1.93 4.72 15.28
C VAL A 26 1.92 3.22 15.49
N GLU A 27 1.52 2.78 16.67
CA GLU A 27 1.28 1.36 16.95
C GLU A 27 0.16 0.79 16.07
N PHE A 28 0.43 -0.35 15.44
CA PHE A 28 -0.52 -1.07 14.61
C PHE A 28 -0.44 -2.58 14.80
N GLU A 29 -1.55 -3.24 14.51
CA GLU A 29 -1.69 -4.70 14.46
C GLU A 29 -1.85 -5.12 12.99
N LEU A 30 -0.95 -5.99 12.51
CA LEU A 30 -1.08 -6.61 11.20
C LEU A 30 -1.97 -7.86 11.30
N ILE A 31 -3.18 -7.78 10.77
CA ILE A 31 -4.07 -8.91 10.60
C ILE A 31 -3.73 -9.60 9.28
N HIS A 32 -3.13 -10.79 9.38
CA HIS A 32 -2.71 -11.55 8.21
C HIS A 32 -3.91 -11.88 7.30
N VAL A 33 -3.74 -11.66 6.00
CA VAL A 33 -4.64 -12.14 4.95
C VAL A 33 -3.82 -12.98 3.98
N ASP A 34 -4.20 -14.24 3.81
CA ASP A 34 -3.50 -15.18 2.96
C ASP A 34 -3.88 -14.96 1.48
N LEU A 35 -2.90 -14.49 0.71
CA LEU A 35 -3.08 -14.23 -0.72
C LEU A 35 -2.98 -15.50 -1.56
N ASP A 36 -2.21 -16.50 -1.09
CA ASP A 36 -1.92 -17.73 -1.81
C ASP A 36 -3.15 -18.65 -1.79
N THR A 37 -3.90 -18.69 -0.68
CA THR A 37 -5.18 -19.42 -0.59
C THR A 37 -6.40 -18.60 -1.06
N GLY A 38 -6.18 -17.39 -1.57
CA GLY A 38 -7.25 -16.53 -2.08
C GLY A 38 -8.19 -15.99 -1.00
N GLU A 39 -7.75 -15.89 0.27
CA GLU A 39 -8.58 -15.39 1.38
C GLU A 39 -9.13 -13.99 1.12
N HIS A 40 -8.34 -13.13 0.47
CA HIS A 40 -8.72 -11.79 0.03
C HIS A 40 -9.93 -11.76 -0.93
N LYS A 41 -10.30 -12.90 -1.54
CA LYS A 41 -11.48 -13.02 -2.41
C LYS A 41 -12.72 -13.53 -1.68
N LYS A 42 -12.59 -13.99 -0.42
CA LYS A 42 -13.71 -14.52 0.37
C LYS A 42 -14.58 -13.36 0.87
N THR A 43 -15.89 -13.57 0.90
CA THR A 43 -16.95 -12.55 1.16
C THR A 43 -16.77 -11.72 2.43
N ARG A 44 -16.09 -12.24 3.47
CA ARG A 44 -15.83 -11.50 4.72
C ARG A 44 -14.71 -10.45 4.60
N VAL A 45 -13.88 -10.53 3.57
CA VAL A 45 -12.83 -9.57 3.18
C VAL A 45 -13.26 -8.73 1.97
N SER A 46 -14.48 -8.95 1.47
CA SER A 46 -14.99 -8.34 0.23
C SER A 46 -15.41 -6.89 0.45
N ARG A 47 -14.42 -6.01 0.39
CA ARG A 47 -14.51 -4.66 -0.19
C ARG A 47 -13.40 -4.54 -1.24
N SER A 48 -13.60 -5.27 -2.34
CA SER A 48 -12.92 -5.20 -3.65
C SER A 48 -11.37 -5.13 -3.72
N THR A 49 -10.63 -5.13 -2.62
CA THR A 49 -9.17 -4.96 -2.61
C THR A 49 -8.52 -5.80 -1.53
N ALA A 50 -7.33 -6.34 -1.81
CA ALA A 50 -6.57 -7.21 -0.91
C ALA A 50 -5.97 -6.46 0.31
N LEU A 51 -6.30 -5.19 0.50
CA LEU A 51 -5.81 -4.34 1.58
C LEU A 51 -6.89 -3.36 2.03
N TRP A 52 -7.11 -3.31 3.34
CA TRP A 52 -7.83 -2.22 3.98
C TRP A 52 -7.27 -1.98 5.39
N THR A 53 -7.53 -0.79 5.92
CA THR A 53 -7.25 -0.48 7.33
C THR A 53 -8.52 -0.21 8.09
N SER A 54 -8.52 -0.59 9.36
CA SER A 54 -9.56 -0.21 10.31
C SER A 54 -8.92 0.56 11.45
N SER A 55 -9.49 1.72 11.78
CA SER A 55 -9.21 2.36 13.06
C SER A 55 -10.51 2.78 13.71
N SER A 56 -10.58 2.66 15.04
CA SER A 56 -11.68 3.20 15.82
C SER A 56 -11.23 4.48 16.50
N HIS A 57 -11.99 5.55 16.37
CA HIS A 57 -11.80 6.75 17.17
C HIS A 57 -13.11 7.12 17.85
N ARG A 58 -13.12 7.23 19.18
CA ARG A 58 -14.31 7.55 19.99
C ARG A 58 -15.53 6.68 19.67
N GLY A 59 -15.32 5.38 19.50
CA GLY A 59 -16.38 4.40 19.21
C GLY A 59 -16.88 4.39 17.77
N ARG A 60 -16.47 5.33 16.90
CA ARG A 60 -16.77 5.27 15.47
C ARG A 60 -15.71 4.45 14.74
N ARG A 61 -16.16 3.39 14.06
CA ARG A 61 -15.33 2.55 13.19
C ARG A 61 -15.11 3.29 11.87
N PHE A 62 -13.85 3.62 11.58
CA PHE A 62 -13.43 4.11 10.27
C PHE A 62 -12.72 2.99 9.53
N GLU A 63 -13.15 2.72 8.31
CA GLU A 63 -12.55 1.73 7.41
C GLU A 63 -12.26 2.41 6.09
N THR A 64 -11.07 2.16 5.55
CA THR A 64 -10.70 2.66 4.23
C THR A 64 -9.75 1.68 3.56
N PHE A 65 -9.76 1.69 2.24
CA PHE A 65 -8.92 0.87 1.37
C PHE A 65 -8.11 1.78 0.44
N GLU A 66 -7.34 1.19 -0.48
CA GLU A 66 -6.29 1.86 -1.26
C GLU A 66 -5.10 2.34 -0.42
N SER A 67 -3.95 1.69 -0.59
CA SER A 67 -2.74 1.99 0.21
C SER A 67 -2.34 3.46 0.14
N ARG A 68 -2.43 4.10 -1.03
CA ARG A 68 -2.10 5.53 -1.23
C ARG A 68 -3.07 6.47 -0.50
N ALA A 69 -4.36 6.13 -0.45
CA ALA A 69 -5.35 6.90 0.31
C ALA A 69 -5.15 6.71 1.82
N ILE A 70 -4.85 5.48 2.25
CA ILE A 70 -4.56 5.12 3.64
C ILE A 70 -3.35 5.92 4.17
N ILE A 71 -2.24 5.97 3.43
CA ILE A 71 -1.05 6.72 3.87
C ILE A 71 -1.32 8.22 3.93
N ARG A 72 -2.06 8.80 2.96
CA ARG A 72 -2.46 10.22 3.00
C ARG A 72 -3.29 10.52 4.26
N TYR A 73 -4.22 9.63 4.61
CA TYR A 73 -5.04 9.77 5.82
C TYR A 73 -4.19 9.72 7.10
N TYR A 74 -3.33 8.71 7.27
CA TYR A 74 -2.56 8.58 8.51
C TYR A 74 -1.43 9.60 8.62
N ALA A 75 -0.81 9.99 7.51
CA ALA A 75 0.17 11.06 7.49
C ALA A 75 -0.43 12.40 7.95
N ALA A 76 -1.67 12.71 7.51
CA ALA A 76 -2.38 13.91 7.93
C ALA A 76 -2.96 13.80 9.35
N LYS A 77 -3.50 12.65 9.73
CA LYS A 77 -4.08 12.40 11.07
C LYS A 77 -3.04 12.53 12.18
N TYR A 78 -1.80 12.12 11.90
CA TYR A 78 -0.68 12.16 12.83
C TYR A 78 0.39 13.14 12.33
N ALA A 79 -0.04 14.33 11.89
CA ALA A 79 0.85 15.38 11.42
C ALA A 79 1.80 15.88 12.52
N ASP A 80 1.39 15.75 13.79
CA ASP A 80 2.14 16.10 15.00
C ASP A 80 3.16 15.03 15.44
N ARG A 81 3.26 13.90 14.74
CA ARG A 81 4.16 12.78 15.06
C ARG A 81 5.11 12.47 13.91
N GLY A 82 6.32 12.06 14.27
CA GLY A 82 7.35 11.66 13.31
C GLY A 82 7.72 12.78 12.32
N PRO A 83 8.33 12.44 11.18
CA PRO A 83 8.69 13.40 10.16
C PRO A 83 7.44 13.90 9.40
N ASN A 84 7.54 15.10 8.81
CA ASN A 84 6.49 15.62 7.95
C ASN A 84 6.51 14.90 6.59
N LEU A 85 5.50 14.08 6.33
CA LEU A 85 5.41 13.26 5.11
C LEU A 85 4.61 13.94 3.97
N ILE A 86 3.85 15.02 4.25
CA ILE A 86 2.90 15.61 3.29
C ILE A 86 3.12 17.11 3.03
N GLY A 87 4.08 17.74 3.71
CA GLY A 87 4.28 19.18 3.64
C GLY A 87 3.37 19.98 4.58
N ASN A 88 3.80 21.19 4.92
CA ASN A 88 3.07 22.15 5.75
C ASN A 88 2.39 23.24 4.90
N THR A 89 2.91 23.53 3.71
CA THR A 89 2.34 24.51 2.78
C THR A 89 1.57 23.85 1.65
N LEU A 90 0.79 24.65 0.91
CA LEU A 90 0.08 24.17 -0.27
C LEU A 90 1.06 23.75 -1.37
N GLU A 91 2.18 24.47 -1.52
CA GLU A 91 3.22 24.19 -2.50
C GLU A 91 3.96 22.89 -2.18
N GLU A 92 4.35 22.67 -0.92
CA GLU A 92 4.98 21.42 -0.50
C GLU A 92 4.05 20.23 -0.71
N ARG A 93 2.77 20.38 -0.34
CA ARG A 93 1.77 19.33 -0.52
C ARG A 93 1.51 19.02 -1.99
N ALA A 94 1.45 20.05 -2.84
CA ALA A 94 1.30 19.88 -4.28
C ALA A 94 2.48 19.09 -4.88
N LEU A 95 3.71 19.35 -4.43
CA LEU A 95 4.89 18.58 -4.86
C LEU A 95 4.82 17.12 -4.41
N VAL A 96 4.42 16.86 -3.16
CA VAL A 96 4.24 15.49 -2.65
C VAL A 96 3.16 14.76 -3.45
N ASP A 97 1.98 15.37 -3.63
CA ASP A 97 0.89 14.75 -4.38
C ASP A 97 1.27 14.53 -5.85
N GLN A 98 1.97 15.46 -6.50
CA GLN A 98 2.51 15.28 -7.85
C GLN A 98 3.36 14.02 -7.96
N TRP A 99 4.30 13.80 -7.03
CA TRP A 99 5.18 12.63 -7.07
C TRP A 99 4.47 11.34 -6.69
N ILE A 100 3.42 11.39 -5.85
CA ILE A 100 2.57 10.21 -5.61
C ILE A 100 1.83 9.82 -6.88
N GLU A 101 1.31 10.79 -7.66
CA GLU A 101 0.64 10.50 -8.93
C GLU A 101 1.63 10.01 -10.00
N VAL A 102 2.85 10.57 -10.06
CA VAL A 102 3.92 10.06 -10.92
C VAL A 102 4.28 8.62 -10.53
N GLU A 103 4.40 8.31 -9.24
CA GLU A 103 4.64 6.94 -8.79
C GLU A 103 3.49 6.02 -9.20
N ALA A 104 2.24 6.43 -8.98
CA ALA A 104 1.07 5.61 -9.25
C ALA A 104 0.86 5.31 -10.75
N HIS A 105 1.15 6.27 -11.62
CA HIS A 105 0.80 6.19 -13.04
C HIS A 105 1.98 5.95 -13.98
N ASN A 106 3.21 6.23 -13.55
CA ASN A 106 4.38 6.04 -14.40
C ASN A 106 5.32 4.96 -13.83
N PHE A 107 5.55 4.96 -12.51
CA PHE A 107 6.51 4.03 -11.91
C PHE A 107 5.91 2.67 -11.58
N ASP A 108 4.73 2.64 -10.93
CA ASP A 108 4.07 1.42 -10.45
C ASP A 108 3.76 0.47 -11.61
N ASP A 109 3.25 0.99 -12.74
CA ASP A 109 2.94 0.20 -13.93
C ASP A 109 4.20 -0.46 -14.53
N LEU A 110 5.34 0.25 -14.56
CA LEU A 110 6.60 -0.29 -15.06
C LEU A 110 7.17 -1.36 -14.12
N VAL A 111 7.22 -1.06 -12.83
CA VAL A 111 7.77 -1.98 -11.83
C VAL A 111 6.87 -3.20 -11.65
N PHE A 112 5.55 -3.03 -11.76
CA PHE A 112 4.60 -4.14 -11.65
C PHE A 112 4.85 -5.19 -12.74
N GLY A 113 5.14 -4.78 -13.97
CA GLY A 113 5.50 -5.73 -15.05
C GLY A 113 6.69 -6.62 -14.67
N ILE A 114 7.72 -6.04 -14.05
CA ILE A 114 8.92 -6.75 -13.59
C ILE A 114 8.58 -7.68 -12.42
N VAL A 115 7.96 -7.14 -11.37
CA VAL A 115 7.62 -7.90 -10.14
C VAL A 115 6.64 -9.03 -10.45
N PHE A 116 5.65 -8.79 -11.29
CA PHE A 116 4.65 -9.78 -11.65
C PHE A 116 5.28 -10.98 -12.35
N ASN A 117 6.15 -10.72 -13.34
CA ASN A 117 6.79 -11.78 -14.11
C ASN A 117 7.90 -12.49 -13.34
N LEU A 118 8.75 -11.77 -12.61
CA LEU A 118 9.92 -12.37 -11.98
C LEU A 118 9.64 -12.92 -10.57
N VAL A 119 8.59 -12.44 -9.89
CA VAL A 119 8.31 -12.80 -8.49
C VAL A 119 6.95 -13.45 -8.32
N ILE A 120 5.88 -12.84 -8.84
CA ILE A 120 4.51 -13.31 -8.57
C ILE A 120 4.19 -14.59 -9.34
N LEU A 121 4.41 -14.63 -10.65
CA LEU A 121 4.14 -15.82 -11.47
C LEU A 121 4.93 -17.05 -10.99
N PRO A 122 6.26 -16.97 -10.75
CA PRO A 122 7.01 -18.10 -10.22
C PRO A 122 6.51 -18.60 -8.87
N LYS A 123 6.12 -17.69 -7.95
CA LYS A 123 5.52 -18.07 -6.67
C LYS A 123 4.19 -18.80 -6.82
N MET A 124 3.41 -18.47 -7.85
CA MET A 124 2.17 -19.16 -8.20
C MET A 124 2.39 -20.48 -8.97
N GLY A 125 3.64 -20.90 -9.16
CA GLY A 125 3.99 -22.08 -9.97
C GLY A 125 3.76 -21.88 -11.47
N LYS A 126 3.66 -20.63 -11.93
CA LYS A 126 3.50 -20.26 -13.34
C LYS A 126 4.83 -19.76 -13.92
N PRO A 127 5.10 -19.99 -15.21
CA PRO A 127 6.28 -19.42 -15.84
C PRO A 127 6.15 -17.89 -15.90
N GLY A 128 7.21 -17.19 -15.52
CA GLY A 128 7.36 -15.76 -15.73
C GLY A 128 7.90 -15.44 -17.12
N ASP A 129 7.66 -14.23 -17.62
CA ASP A 129 8.23 -13.74 -18.87
C ASP A 129 9.35 -12.71 -18.62
N ILE A 130 10.59 -13.15 -18.82
CA ILE A 130 11.80 -12.32 -18.65
C ILE A 130 11.86 -11.22 -19.73
N ALA A 131 11.36 -11.47 -20.93
CA ALA A 131 11.36 -10.45 -21.99
C ALA A 131 10.43 -9.29 -21.62
N VAL A 132 9.27 -9.58 -21.03
CA VAL A 132 8.36 -8.53 -20.52
C VAL A 132 9.01 -7.74 -19.38
N ALA A 133 9.74 -8.41 -18.49
CA ALA A 133 10.49 -7.73 -17.43
C ALA A 133 11.56 -6.78 -18.00
N HIS A 134 12.36 -7.21 -18.98
CA HIS A 134 13.38 -6.35 -19.61
C HIS A 134 12.78 -5.18 -20.41
N VAL A 135 11.64 -5.39 -21.08
CA VAL A 135 10.95 -4.28 -21.77
C VAL A 135 10.47 -3.22 -20.77
N SER A 136 10.05 -3.65 -19.58
CA SER A 136 9.62 -2.73 -18.53
C SER A 136 10.81 -1.99 -17.91
N GLU A 137 11.94 -2.68 -17.73
CA GLU A 137 13.21 -2.10 -17.27
C GLU A 137 13.73 -1.02 -18.23
N GLN A 138 13.67 -1.24 -19.55
CA GLN A 138 14.14 -0.27 -20.55
C GLN A 138 13.29 1.01 -20.64
N LYS A 139 12.06 0.97 -20.11
CA LYS A 139 11.13 2.10 -20.11
C LYS A 139 11.17 2.91 -18.81
N ALA A 140 11.82 2.38 -17.77
CA ALA A 140 12.00 3.02 -16.46
C ALA A 140 13.23 3.95 -16.47
#